data_AF-A0A6C0LAZ5-F1
#
_entry.id   AF-A0A6C0LAZ5-F1
#
_cell.length_a   1.000
_cell.length_b   1.000
_cell.length_c   1.000
_cell.angle_alpha   90.00
_cell.angle_beta   90.00
_cell.angle_gamma   90.00
#
_symmetry.space_group_name_H-M   'P 1'
#
loop_
_entity.id
_entity.type
_entity.pdbx_description
1 polymer ?
#
loop_
_entity_poly.entity_id
_entity_poly.type
_entity_poly.pdbx_seq_one_letter_code
_entity_poly.pdbx_strand_id
1 'polypeptide(L)'
;MNRQKKEWLKEQIDKLDSNEHMQIYNIIKKFTKEITKTPDGVFVSSDDLSNECLEEVEKYVVFCLDQRKRIEEDSKERKQYERLMD
;
A
#
# COMPACT_ATOMS: atom_id res chain seq x y z
N MET A 1 17.16 0.25 -0.63
CA MET A 1 16.28 1.09 0.22
C MET A 1 16.85 1.20 1.63
N ASN A 2 16.86 2.40 2.23
CA ASN A 2 17.38 2.60 3.59
C ASN A 2 16.37 2.14 4.67
N ARG A 3 16.81 2.03 5.92
CA ARG A 3 15.98 1.55 7.05
C ARG A 3 14.76 2.42 7.30
N GLN A 4 14.92 3.74 7.33
CA GLN A 4 13.80 4.67 7.57
C GLN A 4 12.67 4.49 6.56
N LYS A 5 13.01 4.31 5.28
CA LYS A 5 12.03 4.12 4.21
C LYS A 5 11.36 2.75 4.29
N LYS A 6 12.08 1.69 4.70
CA LYS A 6 11.48 0.37 4.99
C LYS A 6 10.45 0.46 6.12
N GLU A 7 10.75 1.15 7.21
CA GLU A 7 9.82 1.31 8.33
C GLU A 7 8.58 2.11 7.93
N TRP A 8 8.77 3.24 7.23
CA TRP A 8 7.65 4.00 6.69
C TRP A 8 6.76 3.15 5.78
N LEU A 9 7.36 2.34 4.89
CA LEU A 9 6.61 1.49 3.98
C LEU A 9 5.77 0.45 4.74
N LYS A 10 6.32 -0.18 5.79
CA LYS A 10 5.56 -1.10 6.66
C LYS A 10 4.35 -0.41 7.27
N GLU A 11 4.55 0.76 7.88
CA GLU A 11 3.46 1.54 8.50
C GLU A 11 2.35 1.93 7.51
N GLN A 12 2.70 2.20 6.24
CA GLN A 12 1.70 2.47 5.23
C GLN A 12 0.96 1.22 4.81
N ILE A 13 1.68 0.10 4.62
CA ILE A 13 1.08 -1.19 4.26
C ILE A 13 0.06 -1.62 5.32
N ASP A 14 0.36 -1.48 6.60
CA ASP A 14 -0.56 -1.85 7.68
C ASP A 14 -1.91 -1.11 7.65
N LYS A 15 -1.96 0.07 7.00
CA LYS A 15 -3.17 0.90 6.85
C LYS A 15 -3.96 0.60 5.58
N LEU A 16 -3.45 -0.27 4.72
CA LEU A 16 -4.12 -0.66 3.49
C LEU A 16 -5.21 -1.71 3.75
N ASP A 17 -6.17 -1.79 2.85
CA ASP A 17 -7.22 -2.80 2.91
C ASP A 17 -6.76 -4.16 2.34
N SER A 18 -7.58 -5.18 2.53
CA SER A 18 -7.25 -6.55 2.12
C SER A 18 -6.99 -6.72 0.62
N ASN A 19 -7.64 -5.94 -0.25
CA ASN A 19 -7.40 -6.01 -1.70
C ASN A 19 -6.04 -5.38 -2.06
N GLU A 20 -5.71 -4.27 -1.41
CA GLU A 20 -4.42 -3.62 -1.57
C GLU A 20 -3.28 -4.50 -1.03
N HIS A 21 -3.48 -5.17 0.12
CA HIS A 21 -2.56 -6.21 0.63
C HIS A 21 -2.38 -7.35 -0.37
N MET A 22 -3.48 -7.84 -0.99
CA MET A 22 -3.42 -8.88 -2.01
C MET A 22 -2.57 -8.42 -3.22
N GLN A 23 -2.71 -7.16 -3.62
CA GLN A 23 -1.92 -6.63 -4.73
C GLN A 23 -0.44 -6.50 -4.40
N ILE A 24 -0.10 -6.09 -3.17
CA ILE A 24 1.29 -6.10 -2.68
C ILE A 24 1.85 -7.52 -2.69
N TYR A 25 1.08 -8.50 -2.20
CA TYR A 25 1.47 -9.91 -2.25
C TYR A 25 1.75 -10.36 -3.70
N ASN A 26 0.91 -9.97 -4.66
CA ASN A 26 1.11 -10.28 -6.08
C ASN A 26 2.37 -9.62 -6.66
N ILE A 27 2.74 -8.42 -6.21
CA ILE A 27 4.00 -7.77 -6.59
C ILE A 27 5.17 -8.59 -6.05
N ILE A 28 5.19 -8.85 -4.73
CA ILE A 28 6.28 -9.58 -4.05
C ILE A 28 6.50 -10.96 -4.69
N LYS A 29 5.41 -11.68 -5.00
CA LYS A 29 5.44 -13.00 -5.63
C LYS A 29 6.14 -13.04 -6.99
N LYS A 30 6.28 -11.91 -7.68
CA LYS A 30 7.05 -11.83 -8.95
C LYS A 30 8.56 -11.88 -8.71
N PHE A 31 9.01 -11.44 -7.54
CA PHE A 31 10.43 -11.31 -7.21
C PHE A 31 10.94 -12.42 -6.30
N THR A 32 10.07 -13.08 -5.53
CA THR A 32 10.46 -14.20 -4.67
C THR A 32 9.38 -15.27 -4.59
N LYS A 33 9.81 -16.52 -4.44
CA LYS A 33 8.95 -17.67 -4.11
C LYS A 33 9.01 -18.04 -2.63
N GLU A 34 9.97 -17.48 -1.89
CA GLU A 34 10.22 -17.75 -0.48
C GLU A 34 9.29 -16.91 0.39
N ILE A 35 8.03 -17.35 0.42
CA ILE A 35 6.98 -16.67 1.15
C ILE A 35 6.36 -17.66 2.13
N THR A 36 6.34 -17.30 3.40
CA THR A 36 5.74 -18.14 4.43
C THR A 36 4.25 -17.85 4.51
N LYS A 37 3.43 -18.84 4.15
CA LYS A 37 1.97 -18.75 4.25
C LYS A 37 1.49 -19.38 5.56
N THR A 38 0.55 -18.71 6.19
CA THR A 38 -0.18 -19.18 7.37
C THR A 38 -1.68 -19.08 7.09
N PRO A 39 -2.54 -19.76 7.86
CA PRO A 39 -3.99 -19.63 7.71
C PRO A 39 -4.48 -18.17 7.81
N ASP A 40 -3.79 -17.35 8.62
CA ASP A 40 -4.17 -15.98 8.91
C ASP A 40 -3.50 -14.94 8.02
N GLY A 41 -2.59 -15.36 7.13
CA GLY A 41 -1.90 -14.41 6.25
C GLY A 41 -0.55 -14.87 5.75
N VAL A 42 0.27 -13.89 5.37
CA VAL A 42 1.53 -14.10 4.67
C VAL A 42 2.64 -13.34 5.38
N PHE A 43 3.70 -14.03 5.76
CA PHE A 43 4.90 -13.43 6.33
C PHE A 43 5.96 -13.26 5.24
N VAL A 44 6.45 -12.03 5.12
CA VAL A 44 7.54 -11.67 4.22
C VAL A 44 8.58 -10.88 5.00
N SER A 45 9.82 -11.33 4.95
CA SER A 45 10.97 -10.62 5.52
C SER A 45 11.44 -9.56 4.53
N SER A 46 11.49 -8.30 4.96
CA SER A 46 11.97 -7.19 4.11
C SER A 46 13.47 -7.23 3.82
N ASP A 47 14.22 -8.11 4.48
CA ASP A 47 15.65 -8.28 4.27
C ASP A 47 15.96 -9.28 3.17
N ASP A 48 15.01 -10.18 2.88
CA ASP A 48 15.08 -11.14 1.78
C ASP A 48 14.51 -10.59 0.47
N LEU A 49 13.95 -9.37 0.50
CA LEU A 49 13.44 -8.69 -0.69
C LEU A 49 14.51 -7.83 -1.35
N SER A 50 14.64 -7.99 -2.68
CA SER A 50 15.50 -7.12 -3.49
C SER A 50 15.03 -5.67 -3.44
N ASN A 51 15.96 -4.73 -3.66
CA ASN A 51 15.61 -3.31 -3.73
C ASN A 51 14.57 -3.01 -4.82
N GLU A 52 14.66 -3.67 -5.99
CA GLU A 52 13.66 -3.56 -7.05
C GLU A 52 12.26 -3.96 -6.56
N CYS A 53 12.14 -5.07 -5.84
CA CYS A 53 10.85 -5.50 -5.29
C CYS A 53 10.27 -4.44 -4.33
N LEU A 54 11.12 -3.90 -3.46
CA LEU A 54 10.73 -2.88 -2.49
C LEU A 54 10.31 -1.57 -3.17
N GLU A 55 10.97 -1.19 -4.27
CA GLU A 55 10.61 -0.04 -5.07
C GLU A 55 9.27 -0.21 -5.80
N GLU A 56 8.96 -1.40 -6.32
CA GLU A 56 7.65 -1.68 -6.92
C GLU A 56 6.52 -1.67 -5.89
N VAL A 57 6.76 -2.23 -4.71
CA VAL A 57 5.81 -2.15 -3.59
C VAL A 57 5.61 -0.68 -3.19
N GLU A 58 6.69 0.10 -3.07
CA GLU A 58 6.62 1.53 -2.76
C GLU A 58 5.77 2.31 -3.78
N LYS A 59 6.01 2.11 -5.09
CA LYS A 59 5.24 2.76 -6.14
C LYS A 59 3.75 2.48 -5.99
N TYR A 60 3.38 1.24 -5.69
CA TYR A 60 1.99 0.87 -5.48
C TYR A 60 1.39 1.51 -4.22
N VAL A 61 2.12 1.50 -3.10
CA VAL A 61 1.68 2.16 -1.85
C VAL A 61 1.46 3.66 -2.07
N VAL A 62 2.39 4.35 -2.72
CA VAL A 62 2.26 5.78 -3.04
C VAL A 62 1.04 6.03 -3.94
N PHE A 63 0.80 5.16 -4.93
CA PHE A 63 -0.39 5.24 -5.76
C PHE A 63 -1.68 5.13 -4.92
N CYS A 64 -1.78 4.15 -4.03
CA CYS A 64 -2.94 4.01 -3.12
C CYS A 64 -3.19 5.28 -2.29
N LEU A 65 -2.13 5.87 -1.73
CA LEU A 65 -2.23 7.10 -0.93
C LEU A 65 -2.71 8.29 -1.77
N ASP A 66 -2.20 8.45 -3.00
CA ASP A 66 -2.63 9.53 -3.90
C ASP A 66 -4.11 9.37 -4.29
N GLN A 67 -4.54 8.14 -4.61
CA GLN A 67 -5.95 7.86 -4.92
C GLN A 67 -6.86 8.19 -3.73
N ARG A 68 -6.47 7.80 -2.52
CA ARG A 68 -7.25 8.08 -1.30
C ARG A 68 -7.40 9.58 -1.07
N LYS A 69 -6.31 10.33 -1.23
CA LYS A 69 -6.31 11.79 -1.10
C LYS A 69 -7.25 12.46 -2.11
N ARG A 70 -7.20 12.07 -3.38
CA ARG A 70 -8.09 12.60 -4.43
C ARG A 70 -9.56 12.33 -4.13
N ILE A 71 -9.88 11.11 -3.70
CA ILE A 71 -11.26 10.74 -3.36
C ILE A 71 -11.77 11.58 -2.17
N GLU A 72 -10.92 11.82 -1.17
CA GLU A 72 -11.27 12.69 -0.05
C GLU A 72 -11.47 14.15 -0.46
N GLU A 73 -10.64 14.67 -1.36
CA GLU A 73 -10.76 16.03 -1.91
C GLU A 73 -12.08 16.18 -2.69
N ASP A 74 -12.37 15.28 -3.62
CA ASP A 74 -13.63 15.24 -4.38
C ASP A 74 -14.85 15.13 -3.47
N SER A 75 -14.77 14.31 -2.40
CA SER A 75 -15.86 14.17 -1.43
C SER A 75 -16.11 15.44 -0.64
N LYS A 76 -15.05 16.17 -0.25
CA LYS A 76 -15.16 17.45 0.45
C LYS A 76 -15.79 18.52 -0.44
N GLU A 77 -15.39 18.59 -1.71
CA GLU A 77 -15.97 19.52 -2.68
C GLU A 77 -17.47 19.26 -2.85
N ARG A 78 -17.89 18.01 -3.05
CA ARG A 78 -19.33 17.66 -3.19
C ARG A 78 -20.14 18.08 -1.96
N LYS A 79 -19.67 17.77 -0.76
CA LYS A 79 -20.33 18.16 0.50
C LYS A 79 -20.38 19.68 0.71
N GLN A 80 -19.44 20.42 0.12
CA GLN A 80 -19.46 21.87 0.16
C GLN A 80 -20.51 22.43 -0.81
N TYR A 81 -20.61 21.88 -2.02
CA TYR A 81 -21.65 22.26 -2.97
C TYR A 81 -23.06 21.94 -2.46
N GLU A 82 -23.28 20.77 -1.86
CA GLU A 82 -24.57 20.39 -1.26
C GLU A 82 -25.00 21.41 -0.20
N ARG A 83 -24.10 21.80 0.71
CA ARG A 83 -24.37 22.80 1.76
C ARG A 83 -24.63 24.22 1.26
N LEU A 84 -24.22 24.56 0.04
CA LEU A 84 -24.48 25.87 -0.56
C LEU A 84 -25.81 25.90 -1.33
N MET A 85 -26.42 24.74 -1.61
CA MET A 85 -27.71 24.63 -2.29
C MET A 85 -28.90 24.44 -1.32
N ASP A 86 -28.63 24.10 -0.05
CA ASP A 86 -29.60 24.13 1.06
C ASP A 86 -29.70 25.53 1.70
#